data_AF-A0A377E5U1-F1
#
_entry.id   AF-A0A377E5U1-F1
#
_cell.length_a   1.000
_cell.length_b   1.000
_cell.length_c   1.000
_cell.angle_alpha   90.00
_cell.angle_beta   90.00
_cell.angle_gamma   90.00
#
_symmetry.space_group_name_H-M   'P 1'
#
loop_
_entity.id
_entity.type
_entity.pdbx_description
1 polymer ?
#
loop_
_entity_poly.entity_id
_entity_poly.type
_entity_poly.pdbx_seq_one_letter_code
_entity_poly.pdbx_strand_id
1 'polypeptide(L)'
;MNDPSEKNLNELAKVQEQLDHHNLWQLENRINEVLAQLGLDPNVALSSLSGGWLRKAALGRALVSNPRVLLLDEPTNHLDIETIDWLEGFLKTFNGTIIFISHDRSFIRNMATRIVDLDRGKLVTYPGNYDQYLLEKEEALRVEELQNAEFDRKLAQEEVWIRQGIKARRTRNEGRVRALKAMRRERGERREVMGTAKMQVEEASRSGKIVFEMEDVCYQVDGKQLVKDFSAQVLRGDKIALIGPNGCGKTTLLN
;
A
#
# COMPACT_ATOMS: atom_id res chain seq x y z
N MET A 1 -13.78 -5.15 46.31
CA MET A 1 -14.48 -3.87 46.50
C MET A 1 -15.77 -4.15 47.25
N ASN A 2 -15.82 -3.93 48.57
CA ASN A 2 -17.03 -4.14 49.39
C ASN A 2 -17.03 -3.24 50.65
N ASP A 3 -16.27 -2.13 50.63
CA ASP A 3 -16.15 -1.22 51.77
C ASP A 3 -16.93 0.09 51.46
N PRO A 4 -18.12 0.30 52.05
CA PRO A 4 -18.99 1.45 51.80
C PRO A 4 -18.61 2.68 52.65
N SER A 5 -17.31 2.93 52.83
CA SER A 5 -16.85 4.13 53.55
C SER A 5 -17.20 5.42 52.80
N GLU A 6 -17.45 6.52 53.52
CA GLU A 6 -17.72 7.86 52.94
C GLU A 6 -16.64 8.30 51.95
N LYS A 7 -15.39 7.87 52.17
CA LYS A 7 -14.28 8.14 51.28
C LYS A 7 -14.45 7.46 49.91
N ASN A 8 -14.84 6.18 49.90
CA ASN A 8 -15.08 5.42 48.66
C ASN A 8 -16.33 5.92 47.94
N LEU A 9 -17.37 6.31 48.68
CA LEU A 9 -18.58 6.93 48.11
C LEU A 9 -18.28 8.27 47.42
N ASN A 10 -17.47 9.13 48.05
CA ASN A 10 -17.03 10.39 47.43
C ASN A 10 -16.11 10.17 46.22
N GLU A 11 -15.26 9.14 46.25
CA GLU A 11 -14.41 8.78 45.11
C GLU A 11 -15.25 8.23 43.95
N LEU A 12 -16.24 7.38 44.24
CA LEU A 12 -17.17 6.84 43.24
C LEU A 12 -18.03 7.92 42.61
N ALA A 13 -18.53 8.89 43.40
CA ALA A 13 -19.27 10.04 42.89
C ALA A 13 -18.42 10.91 41.93
N LYS A 14 -17.16 11.18 42.28
CA LYS A 14 -16.23 11.91 41.40
C LYS A 14 -15.96 11.16 40.10
N VAL A 15 -15.79 9.84 40.16
CA VAL A 15 -15.58 9.00 38.97
C VAL A 15 -16.85 8.98 38.10
N GLN A 16 -18.04 8.85 38.69
CA GLN A 16 -19.32 8.94 37.97
C GLN A 16 -19.49 10.29 37.26
N GLU A 17 -19.21 11.39 37.94
CA GLU A 17 -19.28 12.73 37.35
C GLU A 17 -18.31 12.87 36.16
N GLN A 18 -17.10 12.32 36.26
CA GLN A 18 -16.15 12.27 35.15
C GLN A 18 -16.63 11.38 33.99
N LEU A 19 -17.23 10.22 34.30
CA LEU A 19 -17.79 9.31 33.29
C LEU A 19 -18.90 9.97 32.48
N ASP A 20 -19.82 10.66 33.17
CA ASP A 20 -20.93 11.37 32.54
C ASP A 20 -20.44 12.58 31.75
N HIS A 21 -19.51 13.36 32.30
CA HIS A 21 -18.95 14.54 31.62
C HIS A 21 -18.18 14.19 30.33
N HIS A 22 -17.62 12.98 30.25
CA HIS A 22 -16.93 12.47 29.06
C HIS A 22 -17.83 11.60 28.15
N ASN A 23 -19.14 11.48 28.43
CA ASN A 23 -20.06 10.60 27.71
C ASN A 23 -19.52 9.16 27.57
N LEU A 24 -18.82 8.65 28.59
CA LEU A 24 -18.11 7.37 28.51
C LEU A 24 -19.08 6.17 28.36
N TRP A 25 -20.36 6.34 28.72
CA TRP A 25 -21.43 5.39 28.40
C TRP A 25 -21.65 5.20 26.89
N GLN A 26 -21.45 6.24 26.08
CA GLN A 26 -21.53 6.13 24.62
C GLN A 26 -20.30 5.41 24.04
N LEU A 27 -19.17 5.43 24.76
CA LEU A 27 -17.94 4.78 24.30
C LEU A 27 -18.09 3.26 24.31
N GLU A 28 -18.68 2.70 25.35
CA GLU A 28 -18.89 1.24 25.45
C GLU A 28 -19.84 0.74 24.36
N ASN A 29 -20.95 1.47 24.11
CA ASN A 29 -21.84 1.18 22.99
C ASN A 29 -21.09 1.26 21.65
N ARG A 30 -20.28 2.29 21.44
CA ARG A 30 -19.48 2.45 20.21
C ARG A 30 -18.43 1.34 20.04
N ILE A 31 -17.81 0.90 21.13
CA ILE A 31 -16.88 -0.25 21.11
C ILE A 31 -17.63 -1.50 20.64
N ASN A 32 -18.79 -1.79 21.23
CA ASN A 32 -19.59 -2.95 20.86
C ASN A 32 -20.09 -2.90 19.41
N GLU A 33 -20.52 -1.72 18.94
CA GLU A 33 -20.90 -1.51 17.54
C GLU A 33 -19.73 -1.78 16.58
N VAL A 34 -18.54 -1.22 16.89
CA VAL A 34 -17.34 -1.43 16.08
C VAL A 34 -16.91 -2.90 16.10
N LEU A 35 -16.92 -3.56 17.26
CA LEU A 35 -16.60 -4.99 17.36
C LEU A 35 -17.56 -5.84 16.52
N ALA A 36 -18.86 -5.54 16.56
CA ALA A 36 -19.86 -6.23 15.77
C ALA A 36 -19.66 -6.00 14.25
N GLN A 37 -19.35 -4.77 13.83
CA GLN A 37 -19.04 -4.45 12.43
C GLN A 37 -17.79 -5.17 11.93
N LEU A 38 -16.78 -5.34 12.79
CA LEU A 38 -15.52 -6.01 12.47
C LEU A 38 -15.55 -7.53 12.63
N GLY A 39 -16.63 -8.08 13.24
CA GLY A 39 -16.75 -9.49 13.57
C GLY A 39 -15.73 -9.96 14.61
N LEU A 40 -15.31 -9.08 15.54
CA LEU A 40 -14.32 -9.36 16.56
C LEU A 40 -14.99 -9.79 17.87
N ASP A 41 -14.49 -10.88 18.47
CA ASP A 41 -14.90 -11.30 19.82
C ASP A 41 -14.13 -10.47 20.87
N PRO A 42 -14.82 -9.76 21.78
CA PRO A 42 -14.18 -8.96 22.83
C PRO A 42 -13.34 -9.77 23.82
N ASN A 43 -13.58 -11.07 23.98
CA ASN A 43 -12.92 -11.90 24.98
C ASN A 43 -11.65 -12.59 24.47
N VAL A 44 -11.36 -12.50 23.17
CA VAL A 44 -10.21 -13.15 22.57
C VAL A 44 -8.95 -12.32 22.82
N ALA A 45 -7.90 -12.97 23.34
CA ALA A 45 -6.61 -12.34 23.53
C ALA A 45 -5.99 -11.94 22.17
N LEU A 46 -5.49 -10.70 22.06
CA LEU A 46 -4.86 -10.23 20.82
C LEU A 46 -3.68 -11.10 20.38
N SER A 47 -2.97 -11.74 21.31
CA SER A 47 -1.85 -12.62 21.03
C SER A 47 -2.20 -13.91 20.27
N SER A 48 -3.48 -14.34 20.28
CA SER A 48 -3.92 -15.52 19.55
C SER A 48 -4.48 -15.20 18.16
N LEU A 49 -4.63 -13.91 17.82
CA LEU A 49 -5.17 -13.47 16.54
C LEU A 49 -4.11 -13.58 15.43
N SER A 50 -4.56 -13.93 14.22
CA SER A 50 -3.70 -13.88 13.03
C SER A 50 -3.37 -12.42 12.66
N GLY A 51 -2.35 -12.22 11.82
CA GLY A 51 -1.93 -10.87 11.40
C GLY A 51 -3.07 -10.02 10.79
N GLY A 52 -4.00 -10.64 10.06
CA GLY A 52 -5.17 -9.95 9.51
C GLY A 52 -6.17 -9.54 10.59
N TRP A 53 -6.42 -10.41 11.57
CA TRP A 53 -7.29 -10.12 12.71
C TRP A 53 -6.72 -9.02 13.62
N LEU A 54 -5.40 -9.02 13.83
CA LEU A 54 -4.71 -7.94 14.56
C LEU A 54 -4.89 -6.58 13.88
N ARG A 55 -4.82 -6.54 12.53
CA ARG A 55 -5.08 -5.32 11.75
C ARG A 55 -6.52 -4.86 11.88
N LYS A 56 -7.51 -5.78 11.84
CA LYS A 56 -8.92 -5.44 12.11
C LYS A 56 -9.09 -4.84 13.51
N ALA A 57 -8.47 -5.44 14.52
CA ALA A 57 -8.52 -4.90 15.89
C ALA A 57 -7.89 -3.51 15.99
N ALA A 58 -6.76 -3.28 15.32
CA ALA A 58 -6.12 -1.96 15.25
C ALA A 58 -7.01 -0.92 14.54
N LEU A 59 -7.64 -1.30 13.42
CA LEU A 59 -8.61 -0.47 12.72
C LEU A 59 -9.81 -0.14 13.64
N GLY A 60 -10.35 -1.14 14.35
CA GLY A 60 -11.41 -0.95 15.32
C GLY A 60 -11.06 0.06 16.40
N ARG A 61 -9.85 -0.03 16.95
CA ARG A 61 -9.35 0.96 17.91
C ARG A 61 -9.36 2.39 17.34
N ALA A 62 -8.99 2.56 16.07
CA ALA A 62 -9.03 3.88 15.42
C ALA A 62 -10.48 4.38 15.23
N LEU A 63 -11.39 3.51 14.80
CA LEU A 63 -12.80 3.81 14.55
C LEU A 63 -13.58 4.12 15.83
N VAL A 64 -13.22 3.47 16.95
CA VAL A 64 -13.76 3.77 18.27
C VAL A 64 -13.48 5.21 18.69
N SER A 65 -12.63 5.98 18.01
CA SER A 65 -12.47 7.41 18.26
C SER A 65 -13.43 8.30 17.45
N ASN A 66 -14.27 7.71 16.59
CA ASN A 66 -15.11 8.39 15.60
C ASN A 66 -14.37 9.50 14.82
N PRO A 67 -13.28 9.16 14.13
CA PRO A 67 -12.44 10.16 13.45
C PRO A 67 -13.16 10.76 12.26
N ARG A 68 -12.91 12.05 11.98
CA ARG A 68 -13.33 12.68 10.71
C ARG A 68 -12.42 12.33 9.54
N VAL A 69 -11.15 12.03 9.85
CA VAL A 69 -10.12 11.67 8.89
C VAL A 69 -9.43 10.39 9.36
N LEU A 70 -9.43 9.38 8.51
CA LEU A 70 -8.78 8.09 8.75
C LEU A 70 -7.53 8.00 7.88
N LEU A 71 -6.37 7.77 8.52
CA LEU A 71 -5.08 7.57 7.83
C LEU A 71 -4.72 6.09 7.89
N LEU A 72 -4.50 5.46 6.74
CA LEU A 72 -4.19 4.04 6.64
C LEU A 72 -2.88 3.84 5.86
N ASP A 73 -1.91 3.17 6.47
CA ASP A 73 -0.65 2.83 5.80
C ASP A 73 -0.63 1.34 5.44
N GLU A 74 -0.60 1.04 4.14
CA GLU A 74 -0.64 -0.31 3.56
C GLU A 74 -1.68 -1.25 4.21
N PRO A 75 -2.98 -0.88 4.17
CA PRO A 75 -4.02 -1.59 4.91
C PRO A 75 -4.27 -3.01 4.37
N THR A 76 -4.02 -3.26 3.08
CA THR A 76 -4.24 -4.56 2.41
C THR A 76 -3.14 -5.58 2.66
N ASN A 77 -1.97 -5.16 3.18
CA ASN A 77 -0.84 -6.07 3.33
C ASN A 77 -1.16 -7.22 4.32
N HIS A 78 -0.66 -8.42 4.05
CA HIS A 78 -0.92 -9.64 4.85
C HIS A 78 -2.41 -9.99 5.04
N LEU A 79 -3.32 -9.45 4.23
CA LEU A 79 -4.73 -9.85 4.19
C LEU A 79 -4.95 -10.87 3.06
N ASP A 80 -5.87 -11.80 3.28
CA ASP A 80 -6.40 -12.62 2.20
C ASP A 80 -7.45 -11.86 1.39
N ILE A 81 -7.79 -12.37 0.21
CA ILE A 81 -8.67 -11.70 -0.75
C ILE A 81 -10.04 -11.41 -0.12
N GLU A 82 -10.61 -12.38 0.60
CA GLU A 82 -11.89 -12.20 1.30
C GLU A 82 -11.83 -11.08 2.34
N THR A 83 -10.73 -10.96 3.09
CA THR A 83 -10.59 -9.87 4.06
C THR A 83 -10.37 -8.52 3.39
N ILE A 84 -9.70 -8.48 2.23
CA ILE A 84 -9.56 -7.25 1.42
C ILE A 84 -10.94 -6.80 0.94
N ASP A 85 -11.75 -7.69 0.37
CA ASP A 85 -13.10 -7.36 -0.12
C ASP A 85 -13.99 -6.84 1.01
N TRP A 86 -13.94 -7.49 2.18
CA TRP A 86 -14.66 -7.03 3.37
C TRP A 86 -14.17 -5.65 3.82
N LEU A 87 -12.86 -5.40 3.82
CA LEU A 87 -12.28 -4.13 4.22
C LEU A 87 -12.69 -3.00 3.25
N GLU A 88 -12.69 -3.27 1.94
CA GLU A 88 -13.19 -2.33 0.94
C GLU A 88 -14.65 -1.98 1.19
N GLY A 89 -15.50 -2.99 1.39
CA GLY A 89 -16.92 -2.79 1.70
C GLY A 89 -17.12 -1.94 2.96
N PHE A 90 -16.37 -2.27 4.02
CA PHE A 90 -16.40 -1.54 5.28
C PHE A 90 -15.96 -0.07 5.10
N LEU A 91 -14.82 0.18 4.47
CA LEU A 91 -14.28 1.54 4.29
C LEU A 91 -15.17 2.41 3.40
N LYS A 92 -15.91 1.81 2.44
CA LYS A 92 -16.92 2.53 1.64
C LYS A 92 -18.09 3.07 2.47
N THR A 93 -18.41 2.45 3.60
CA THR A 93 -19.48 2.92 4.50
C THR A 93 -19.04 4.00 5.48
N PHE A 94 -17.74 4.30 5.55
CA PHE A 94 -17.20 5.27 6.48
C PHE A 94 -17.58 6.71 6.06
N ASN A 95 -18.28 7.42 6.94
CA ASN A 95 -18.81 8.77 6.68
C ASN A 95 -17.78 9.90 6.87
N GLY A 96 -16.52 9.65 6.54
CA GLY A 96 -15.42 10.61 6.71
C GLY A 96 -14.45 10.61 5.53
N THR A 97 -13.32 11.31 5.69
CA THR A 97 -12.24 11.30 4.69
C THR A 97 -11.28 10.16 5.00
N ILE A 98 -10.94 9.36 3.99
CA ILE A 98 -9.92 8.32 4.11
C ILE A 98 -8.72 8.74 3.26
N ILE A 99 -7.54 8.74 3.87
CA ILE A 99 -6.27 8.88 3.18
C ILE A 99 -5.54 7.57 3.41
N PHE A 100 -5.21 6.87 2.33
CA PHE A 100 -4.51 5.60 2.43
C PHE A 100 -3.33 5.53 1.48
N ILE A 101 -2.32 4.76 1.89
CA ILE A 101 -1.18 4.38 1.07
C ILE A 101 -1.36 2.89 0.75
N SER A 102 -1.30 2.54 -0.53
CA SER A 102 -1.38 1.14 -0.94
C SER A 102 -0.61 0.91 -2.24
N HIS A 103 -0.01 -0.26 -2.36
CA HIS A 103 0.52 -0.80 -3.61
C HIS A 103 -0.49 -1.70 -4.36
N ASP A 104 -1.64 -2.01 -3.76
CA ASP A 104 -2.67 -2.84 -4.38
C ASP A 104 -3.52 -2.03 -5.36
N ARG A 105 -3.34 -2.32 -6.65
CA ARG A 105 -4.03 -1.62 -7.73
C ARG A 105 -5.54 -1.84 -7.72
N SER A 106 -6.00 -3.02 -7.32
CA SER A 106 -7.44 -3.33 -7.26
C SER A 106 -8.09 -2.51 -6.15
N PHE A 107 -7.46 -2.50 -4.98
CA PHE A 107 -7.91 -1.69 -3.84
C PHE A 107 -7.94 -0.20 -4.17
N ILE A 108 -6.86 0.34 -4.75
CA ILE A 108 -6.79 1.74 -5.17
C ILE A 108 -7.89 2.05 -6.18
N ARG A 109 -8.08 1.21 -7.20
CA ARG A 109 -9.11 1.41 -8.22
C ARG A 109 -10.52 1.42 -7.62
N ASN A 110 -10.79 0.56 -6.63
CA ASN A 110 -12.11 0.41 -6.03
C ASN A 110 -12.43 1.47 -4.96
N MET A 111 -11.42 2.04 -4.31
CA MET A 111 -11.57 2.96 -3.17
C MET A 111 -11.24 4.41 -3.51
N ALA A 112 -10.26 4.67 -4.37
CA ALA A 112 -9.73 6.02 -4.56
C ALA A 112 -10.64 6.87 -5.45
N THR A 113 -10.97 8.05 -4.94
CA THR A 113 -11.67 9.13 -5.68
C THR A 113 -10.73 10.22 -6.16
N ARG A 114 -9.48 10.19 -5.68
CA ARG A 114 -8.37 11.08 -6.01
C ARG A 114 -7.06 10.36 -5.76
N ILE A 115 -6.11 10.49 -6.68
CA ILE A 115 -4.76 9.94 -6.53
C ILE A 115 -3.78 11.07 -6.21
N VAL A 116 -2.94 10.86 -5.22
CA VAL A 116 -1.81 11.74 -4.92
C VAL A 116 -0.53 10.95 -5.20
N ASP A 117 0.17 11.36 -6.26
CA ASP A 117 1.40 10.73 -6.70
C ASP A 117 2.59 11.46 -6.07
N LEU A 118 3.45 10.71 -5.37
CA LEU A 118 4.72 11.22 -4.86
C LEU A 118 5.83 10.73 -5.78
N ASP A 119 6.31 11.59 -6.68
CA ASP A 119 7.45 11.29 -7.55
C ASP A 119 8.60 12.28 -7.34
N ARG A 120 9.82 11.75 -7.17
CA ARG A 120 11.06 12.52 -6.95
C ARG A 120 10.99 13.60 -5.86
N GLY A 121 10.11 13.43 -4.85
CA GLY A 121 9.88 14.38 -3.76
C GLY A 121 8.88 15.49 -4.08
N LYS A 122 8.16 15.39 -5.22
CA LYS A 122 7.06 16.27 -5.59
C LYS A 122 5.75 15.50 -5.47
N LEU A 123 4.76 16.16 -4.87
CA LEU A 123 3.39 15.65 -4.81
C LEU A 123 2.59 16.25 -5.95
N VAL A 124 2.00 15.39 -6.79
CA VAL A 124 1.07 15.79 -7.86
C VAL A 124 -0.28 15.14 -7.57
N THR A 125 -1.33 15.94 -7.65
CA THR A 125 -2.69 15.48 -7.38
C THR A 125 -3.43 15.28 -8.68
N TYR A 126 -4.03 14.10 -8.83
CA TYR A 126 -4.85 13.71 -9.97
C TYR A 126 -6.29 13.46 -9.48
N PRO A 127 -7.26 14.30 -9.87
CA PRO A 127 -8.66 14.06 -9.55
C PRO A 127 -9.20 12.89 -10.39
N GLY A 128 -10.02 12.03 -9.79
CA GLY A 128 -10.64 10.91 -10.51
C GLY A 128 -10.11 9.54 -10.08
N ASN A 129 -10.44 8.54 -10.89
CA ASN A 129 -10.13 7.14 -10.61
C ASN A 129 -8.70 6.77 -11.01
N TYR A 130 -8.28 5.57 -10.62
CA TYR A 130 -6.93 5.07 -10.88
C TYR A 130 -6.60 4.96 -12.37
N ASP A 131 -7.57 4.57 -13.20
CA ASP A 131 -7.34 4.38 -14.64
C ASP A 131 -7.10 5.71 -15.36
N GLN A 132 -7.82 6.76 -14.99
CA GLN A 132 -7.58 8.13 -15.48
C GLN A 132 -6.20 8.63 -15.05
N TYR A 133 -5.81 8.38 -13.80
CA TYR A 133 -4.46 8.70 -13.31
C TYR A 133 -3.37 8.02 -14.15
N LEU A 134 -3.53 6.76 -14.54
CA LEU A 134 -2.55 6.06 -15.36
C LEU A 134 -2.35 6.74 -16.73
N LEU A 135 -3.44 7.12 -17.39
CA LEU A 135 -3.40 7.81 -18.68
C LEU A 135 -2.72 9.18 -18.57
N GLU A 136 -3.09 9.97 -17.56
CA GLU A 136 -2.52 11.30 -17.33
C GLU A 136 -1.04 11.21 -16.95
N LYS A 137 -0.66 10.21 -16.13
CA LYS A 137 0.73 9.96 -15.77
C LYS A 137 1.58 9.54 -16.97
N GLU A 138 1.05 8.68 -17.84
CA GLU A 138 1.75 8.27 -19.06
C GLU A 138 2.01 9.45 -19.99
N GLU A 139 0.99 10.30 -20.23
CA GLU A 139 1.15 11.50 -21.05
C GLU A 139 2.14 12.50 -20.42
N ALA A 140 2.06 12.70 -19.10
CA ALA A 140 3.00 13.57 -18.39
C ALA A 140 4.45 13.08 -18.51
N LEU A 141 4.69 11.77 -18.36
CA LEU A 141 6.00 11.17 -18.55
C LEU A 141 6.48 11.30 -19.99
N ARG A 142 5.61 11.12 -20.98
CA ARG A 142 5.93 11.30 -22.41
C ARG A 142 6.35 12.73 -22.71
N VAL A 143 5.60 13.72 -22.20
CA VAL A 143 5.93 15.14 -22.37
C VAL A 143 7.27 15.48 -21.69
N GLU A 144 7.50 14.95 -20.48
CA GLU A 144 8.78 15.10 -19.77
C GLU A 144 9.94 14.52 -20.58
N GLU A 145 9.78 13.32 -21.13
CA GLU A 145 10.81 12.65 -21.95
C GLU A 145 11.15 13.47 -23.20
N LEU A 146 10.15 13.99 -23.92
CA LEU A 146 10.36 14.86 -25.08
C LEU A 146 11.12 16.15 -24.71
N GLN A 147 10.72 16.80 -23.62
CA GLN A 147 11.41 18.01 -23.13
C GLN A 147 12.85 17.72 -22.72
N ASN A 148 13.08 16.58 -22.06
CA ASN A 148 14.42 16.14 -21.68
C ASN A 148 15.28 15.84 -22.92
N ALA A 149 14.72 15.18 -23.93
CA ALA A 149 15.43 14.91 -25.19
C ALA A 149 15.80 16.19 -25.93
N GLU A 150 14.88 17.17 -25.99
CA GLU A 150 15.19 18.49 -26.57
C GLU A 150 16.25 19.25 -25.79
N PHE A 151 16.18 19.24 -24.45
CA PHE A 151 17.18 19.83 -23.58
C PHE A 151 18.55 19.20 -23.82
N ASP A 152 18.62 17.88 -23.89
CA ASP A 152 19.83 17.11 -24.09
C ASP A 152 20.46 17.39 -25.46
N ARG A 153 19.62 17.51 -26.50
CA ARG A 153 20.06 17.90 -27.84
C ARG A 153 20.64 19.32 -27.86
N LYS A 154 20.00 20.27 -27.17
CA LYS A 154 20.52 21.65 -27.03
C LYS A 154 21.84 21.66 -26.26
N LEU A 155 21.92 20.95 -25.14
CA LEU A 155 23.15 20.81 -24.35
C LEU A 155 24.30 20.25 -25.20
N ALA A 156 24.04 19.22 -26.00
CA ALA A 156 25.04 18.64 -26.90
C ALA A 156 25.51 19.61 -27.99
N GLN A 157 24.61 20.41 -28.58
CA GLN A 157 24.99 21.45 -29.55
C GLN A 157 25.86 22.53 -28.92
N GLU A 158 25.54 22.95 -27.70
CA GLU A 158 26.33 23.95 -26.95
C GLU A 158 27.69 23.41 -26.51
N GLU A 159 27.77 22.13 -26.14
CA GLU A 159 29.02 21.39 -25.88
C GLU A 159 29.94 21.36 -27.12
N VAL A 160 29.38 21.13 -28.31
CA VAL A 160 30.16 21.15 -29.57
C VAL A 160 30.62 22.58 -29.87
N TRP A 161 29.75 23.57 -29.70
CA TRP A 161 30.09 24.98 -29.92
C TRP A 161 31.28 25.44 -29.06
N ILE A 162 31.30 25.11 -27.76
CA ILE A 162 32.42 25.52 -26.89
C ILE A 162 33.73 24.80 -27.24
N ARG A 163 33.67 23.56 -27.75
CA ARG A 163 34.85 22.79 -28.21
C ARG A 163 35.44 23.32 -29.52
N GLN A 164 34.61 23.87 -30.41
CA GLN A 164 35.06 24.46 -31.68
C GLN A 164 35.90 25.73 -31.51
N GLY A 165 36.08 26.21 -30.27
CA GLY A 165 36.92 27.35 -29.93
C GLY A 165 36.16 28.67 -30.08
N ILE A 166 36.07 29.42 -28.98
CA ILE A 166 35.45 30.74 -28.96
C ILE A 166 36.36 31.70 -29.74
N LYS A 167 36.06 31.97 -31.01
CA LYS A 167 36.73 33.04 -31.76
C LYS A 167 36.47 34.36 -31.02
N ALA A 168 37.54 34.94 -30.50
CA ALA A 168 37.52 36.10 -29.63
C ALA A 168 36.74 37.27 -30.28
N ARG A 169 35.59 37.65 -29.70
CA ARG A 169 35.13 39.04 -29.51
C ARG A 169 33.72 39.11 -28.85
N ARG A 170 33.67 39.88 -27.74
CA ARG A 170 32.52 40.52 -27.04
C ARG A 170 31.71 39.71 -26.00
N THR A 171 31.28 40.46 -24.98
CA THR A 171 30.40 40.16 -23.83
C THR A 171 29.18 39.25 -24.12
N ARG A 172 28.75 39.12 -25.38
CA ARG A 172 27.66 38.23 -25.80
C ARG A 172 27.97 36.74 -25.59
N ASN A 173 29.24 36.34 -25.66
CA ASN A 173 29.65 34.95 -25.47
C ASN A 173 29.68 34.52 -24.00
N GLU A 174 29.89 35.47 -23.07
CA GLU A 174 29.91 35.18 -21.63
C GLU A 174 28.56 34.71 -21.11
N GLY A 175 27.47 35.31 -21.62
CA GLY A 175 26.10 34.89 -21.30
C GLY A 175 25.80 33.45 -21.75
N ARG A 176 26.27 33.08 -22.95
CA ARG A 176 26.10 31.72 -23.50
C ARG A 176 26.91 30.68 -22.71
N VAL A 177 28.13 31.02 -22.30
CA VAL A 177 28.95 30.16 -21.41
C VAL A 177 28.29 29.99 -20.04
N ARG A 178 27.71 31.06 -19.47
CA ARG A 178 26.97 30.99 -18.20
C ARG A 178 25.73 30.11 -18.34
N ALA A 179 24.97 30.24 -19.43
CA ALA A 179 23.83 29.38 -19.72
C ALA A 179 24.24 27.90 -19.88
N LEU A 180 25.34 27.59 -20.57
CA LEU A 180 25.87 26.23 -20.67
C LEU A 180 26.25 25.66 -19.30
N LYS A 181 26.90 26.45 -18.44
CA LYS A 181 27.22 26.02 -17.07
C LYS A 181 25.96 25.74 -16.25
N ALA A 182 24.90 26.54 -16.41
CA ALA A 182 23.61 26.30 -15.77
C ALA A 182 22.96 25.00 -16.27
N MET A 183 22.93 24.78 -17.59
CA MET A 183 22.38 23.54 -18.18
C MET A 183 23.14 22.28 -17.71
N ARG A 184 24.46 22.34 -17.54
CA ARG A 184 25.24 21.23 -16.97
C ARG A 184 24.85 20.91 -15.53
N ARG A 185 24.63 21.95 -14.72
CA ARG A 185 24.19 21.79 -13.33
C ARG A 185 22.80 21.16 -13.28
N GLU A 186 21.87 21.69 -14.07
CA GLU A 186 20.51 21.17 -14.19
C GLU A 186 20.48 19.69 -14.62
N ARG A 187 21.31 19.31 -15.60
CA ARG A 187 21.49 17.91 -16.01
C ARG A 187 22.05 17.04 -14.88
N GLY A 188 23.01 17.54 -14.11
CA GLY A 188 23.64 16.80 -13.01
C GLY A 188 22.76 16.64 -11.76
N GLU A 189 21.87 17.60 -11.52
CA GLU A 189 20.89 17.58 -10.41
C GLU A 189 19.60 16.82 -10.78
N ARG A 190 19.42 16.44 -12.05
CA ARG A 190 18.24 15.72 -12.53
C ARG A 190 18.17 14.34 -11.90
N ARG A 191 17.07 14.08 -11.18
CA ARG A 191 16.68 12.73 -10.75
C ARG A 191 15.99 12.04 -11.93
N GLU A 192 16.56 10.95 -12.43
CA GLU A 192 15.97 10.15 -13.51
C GLU A 192 14.80 9.30 -12.99
N VAL A 193 13.86 8.95 -13.88
CA VAL A 193 12.84 7.94 -13.57
C VAL A 193 13.56 6.62 -13.28
N MET A 194 13.31 6.00 -12.13
CA MET A 194 13.66 4.59 -11.96
C MET A 194 12.85 3.80 -12.99
N GLY A 195 13.50 3.35 -14.06
CA GLY A 195 12.84 2.55 -15.09
C GLY A 195 12.16 1.33 -14.50
N THR A 196 11.13 0.82 -15.18
CA THR A 196 10.45 -0.44 -14.80
C THR A 196 11.49 -1.52 -14.49
N ALA A 197 11.50 -1.99 -13.24
CA ALA A 197 12.34 -3.10 -12.83
C ALA A 197 12.05 -4.29 -13.75
N LYS A 198 12.97 -4.59 -14.68
CA LYS A 198 12.92 -5.80 -15.49
C LYS A 198 13.30 -6.96 -14.56
N MET A 199 12.31 -7.53 -13.87
CA MET A 199 12.46 -8.85 -13.26
C MET A 199 12.59 -9.87 -14.40
N GLN A 200 13.82 -10.14 -14.83
CA GLN A 200 14.12 -11.33 -15.60
C GLN A 200 14.12 -12.49 -14.62
N VAL A 201 13.06 -13.30 -14.65
CA VAL A 201 13.05 -14.59 -13.99
C VAL A 201 13.99 -15.48 -14.81
N GLU A 202 15.07 -15.97 -14.21
CA GLU A 202 15.96 -16.93 -14.85
C GLU A 202 15.13 -18.14 -15.30
N GLU A 203 15.07 -18.40 -16.61
CA GLU A 203 14.47 -19.63 -17.12
C GLU A 203 15.33 -20.82 -16.68
N ALA A 204 14.83 -21.59 -15.71
CA ALA A 204 15.46 -22.82 -15.28
C ALA A 204 15.68 -23.78 -16.48
N SER A 205 16.78 -24.53 -16.42
CA SER A 205 17.20 -25.48 -17.46
C SER A 205 16.07 -26.45 -17.85
N ARG A 206 16.09 -26.89 -19.12
CA ARG A 206 15.02 -27.67 -19.77
C ARG A 206 14.66 -28.95 -18.98
N SER A 207 13.68 -28.86 -18.08
CA SER A 207 12.98 -30.03 -17.52
C SER A 207 11.94 -30.57 -18.50
N GLY A 208 11.50 -31.81 -18.29
CA GLY A 208 10.51 -32.53 -19.09
C GLY A 208 9.13 -31.83 -19.13
N LYS A 209 8.17 -32.44 -19.83
CA LYS A 209 6.81 -31.87 -20.02
C LYS A 209 6.04 -31.76 -18.70
N ILE A 210 6.22 -32.75 -17.81
CA ILE A 210 5.66 -32.76 -16.45
C ILE A 210 6.73 -32.19 -15.52
N VAL A 211 6.36 -31.18 -14.74
CA VAL A 211 7.26 -30.54 -13.76
C VAL A 211 7.02 -31.14 -12.38
N PHE A 212 5.77 -31.38 -12.01
CA PHE A 212 5.39 -31.99 -10.74
C PHE A 212 4.09 -32.77 -10.87
N GLU A 213 3.96 -33.87 -10.14
CA GLU A 213 2.76 -34.71 -10.09
C GLU A 213 2.48 -35.10 -8.64
N MET A 214 1.23 -34.88 -8.23
CA MET A 214 0.68 -35.25 -6.93
C MET A 214 -0.40 -36.31 -7.17
N GLU A 215 -0.33 -37.42 -6.43
CA GLU A 215 -1.37 -38.44 -6.40
C GLU A 215 -1.79 -38.70 -4.96
N ASP A 216 -3.09 -38.59 -4.70
CA ASP A 216 -3.79 -38.89 -3.45
C ASP A 216 -3.12 -38.31 -2.20
N VAL A 217 -2.62 -37.08 -2.31
CA VAL A 217 -1.88 -36.43 -1.24
C VAL A 217 -2.82 -36.14 -0.07
N CYS A 218 -2.47 -36.70 1.08
CA CYS A 218 -3.10 -36.42 2.37
C CYS A 218 -2.07 -35.82 3.31
N TYR A 219 -2.38 -34.65 3.88
CA TYR A 219 -1.46 -33.96 4.77
C TYR A 219 -2.18 -33.34 5.96
N GLN A 220 -1.61 -33.52 7.15
CA GLN A 220 -2.20 -33.12 8.44
C GLN A 220 -1.12 -32.49 9.32
N VAL A 221 -1.46 -31.37 9.97
CA VAL A 221 -0.60 -30.67 10.95
C VAL A 221 -1.41 -30.42 12.21
N ASP A 222 -0.83 -30.74 13.36
CA ASP A 222 -1.44 -30.52 14.69
C ASP A 222 -2.89 -31.02 14.79
N GLY A 223 -3.17 -32.19 14.22
CA GLY A 223 -4.51 -32.78 14.22
C GLY A 223 -5.46 -32.22 13.16
N LYS A 224 -5.13 -31.11 12.49
CA LYS A 224 -5.96 -30.49 11.44
C LYS A 224 -5.57 -31.01 10.06
N GLN A 225 -6.53 -31.63 9.36
CA GLN A 225 -6.33 -32.07 7.98
C GLN A 225 -6.27 -30.84 7.06
N LEU A 226 -5.11 -30.62 6.43
CA LEU A 226 -4.87 -29.50 5.53
C LEU A 226 -5.15 -29.87 4.07
N VAL A 227 -4.75 -31.09 3.68
CA VAL A 227 -4.95 -31.64 2.34
C VAL A 227 -5.53 -33.04 2.47
N LYS A 228 -6.53 -33.35 1.64
CA LYS A 228 -7.18 -34.67 1.59
C LYS A 228 -7.40 -35.06 0.14
N ASP A 229 -6.98 -36.27 -0.22
CA ASP A 229 -7.24 -36.90 -1.51
C ASP A 229 -6.94 -35.95 -2.70
N PHE A 230 -5.83 -35.21 -2.61
CA PHE A 230 -5.48 -34.21 -3.61
C PHE A 230 -4.53 -34.77 -4.65
N SER A 231 -5.00 -34.80 -5.89
CA SER A 231 -4.23 -35.22 -7.05
C SER A 231 -4.16 -34.09 -8.06
N ALA A 232 -2.96 -33.74 -8.50
CA ALA A 232 -2.73 -32.65 -9.44
C ALA A 232 -1.47 -32.87 -10.27
N GLN A 233 -1.55 -32.61 -11.57
CA GLN A 233 -0.41 -32.66 -12.47
C GLN A 233 -0.09 -31.24 -12.96
N VAL A 234 1.15 -30.81 -12.75
CA VAL A 234 1.66 -29.49 -13.15
C VAL A 234 2.56 -29.65 -14.36
N LEU A 235 2.14 -29.04 -15.47
CA LEU A 235 2.88 -29.06 -16.71
C LEU A 235 3.80 -27.85 -16.83
N ARG A 236 4.80 -27.98 -17.71
CA ARG A 236 5.70 -26.89 -18.00
C ARG A 236 4.95 -25.73 -18.67
N GLY A 237 5.06 -24.55 -18.07
CA GLY A 237 4.42 -23.32 -18.54
C GLY A 237 3.11 -22.99 -17.81
N ASP A 238 2.63 -23.89 -16.96
CA ASP A 238 1.47 -23.62 -16.12
C ASP A 238 1.77 -22.49 -15.13
N LYS A 239 0.79 -21.59 -14.99
CA LYS A 239 0.81 -20.51 -13.99
C LYS A 239 -0.24 -20.84 -12.95
N ILE A 240 0.20 -21.37 -11.82
CA ILE A 240 -0.68 -21.83 -10.75
C ILE A 240 -0.67 -20.76 -9.64
N ALA A 241 -1.87 -20.35 -9.23
CA ALA A 241 -2.06 -19.47 -8.08
C ALA A 241 -2.75 -20.25 -6.96
N LEU A 242 -2.13 -20.29 -5.78
CA LEU A 242 -2.74 -20.88 -4.57
C LEU A 242 -3.51 -19.81 -3.81
N ILE A 243 -4.83 -19.95 -3.77
CA ILE A 243 -5.75 -18.98 -3.17
C ILE A 243 -6.46 -19.63 -1.98
N GLY A 244 -6.72 -18.86 -0.94
CA GLY A 244 -7.47 -19.30 0.23
C GLY A 244 -7.22 -18.39 1.43
N PRO A 245 -7.89 -18.61 2.57
CA PRO A 245 -7.70 -17.81 3.77
C PRO A 245 -6.29 -17.93 4.37
N ASN A 246 -5.89 -16.98 5.21
CA ASN A 246 -4.67 -17.12 5.98
C ASN A 246 -4.77 -18.30 6.97
N GLY A 247 -3.72 -19.13 7.04
CA GLY A 247 -3.69 -20.31 7.91
C GLY A 247 -4.41 -21.55 7.35
N CYS A 248 -4.83 -21.55 6.07
CA CYS A 248 -5.41 -22.74 5.43
C CYS A 248 -4.37 -23.76 4.92
N GLY A 249 -3.06 -23.47 5.08
CA GLY A 249 -1.98 -24.39 4.67
C GLY A 249 -1.29 -24.06 3.33
N LYS A 250 -1.53 -22.88 2.73
CA LYS A 250 -0.90 -22.48 1.43
C LYS A 250 0.63 -22.62 1.42
N THR A 251 1.30 -22.09 2.44
CA THR A 251 2.77 -22.19 2.57
C THR A 251 3.21 -23.62 2.82
N THR A 252 2.42 -24.39 3.56
CA THR A 252 2.67 -25.79 3.86
C THR A 252 2.53 -26.70 2.62
N LEU A 253 1.73 -26.29 1.63
CA LEU A 253 1.62 -26.99 0.35
C LEU A 253 2.77 -26.67 -0.61
N LEU A 254 3.50 -25.56 -0.37
CA LEU A 254 4.65 -25.12 -1.18
C LEU A 254 6.00 -25.57 -0.63
N ASN A 255 6.07 -25.97 0.65
CA ASN A 255 7.28 -26.42 1.35
C ASN A 255 7.32 -27.95 1.41
#